data_AF-A0A498SBJ7-F1
#
_entry.id   AF-A0A498SBJ7-F1
#
_cell.length_a   1.000
_cell.length_b   1.000
_cell.length_c   1.000
_cell.angle_alpha   90.00
_cell.angle_beta   90.00
_cell.angle_gamma   90.00
#
_symmetry.space_group_name_H-M   'P 1'
#
loop_
_entity.id
_entity.type
_entity.pdbx_description
1 polymer ?
#
loop_
_entity_poly.entity_id
_entity_poly.type
_entity_poly.pdbx_seq_one_letter_code
_entity_poly.pdbx_strand_id
1 'polypeptide(L)'
;MMESILQNPKCVYRTDGYFPNTFKRNCYRFKNALHNRLYPISPMFFSIIFVVIASFLYKNPPKQNFLMILREILHEQIAFMLNILLLFHRLFSKLSPQLYSCEGLLPTLPLPSLKGTIRRYLNSVEPLLSPDEFMDVKKMAENFLKNEGWKLQALAWVYWCFVSNYVTDLWEKYAYLYMRKGVMINSSVAHLDVFVNVPANQAVRAAHVVLLETLSMLSIDRESLRPIAGGIISLSHLRKCYGTTRVPGEIMDHLDVYCGTSRHIVVYYRGCIYKLDVFDENDRILSLDELTEIFSELLTRNESVGEVEGQIAALTTDSRNQWCLNRRRFFLQNAINCASLAVIESANFYLILDDTNYSHDSPEALGIFLKNMLSGDGKNRWVDKSLNYVVTPNGRSGGTTEHSVADGAEFAYLFENYLSTDFHINH
;
A
#
# COMPACT_ATOMS: atom_id res chain seq x y z
N MET A 1 -24.37 -5.57 14.37
CA MET A 1 -23.31 -4.56 14.60
C MET A 1 -22.49 -4.22 13.35
N MET A 2 -22.00 -5.21 12.58
CA MET A 2 -21.26 -4.95 11.31
C MET A 2 -22.00 -4.01 10.34
N GLU A 3 -23.28 -4.26 10.06
CA GLU A 3 -24.08 -3.38 9.21
C GLU A 3 -24.17 -1.96 9.78
N SER A 4 -24.27 -1.82 11.10
CA SER A 4 -24.26 -0.51 11.77
C SER A 4 -22.93 0.22 11.58
N ILE A 5 -21.80 -0.49 11.63
CA ILE A 5 -20.46 0.09 11.39
C ILE A 5 -20.35 0.56 9.93
N LEU A 6 -20.76 -0.28 8.97
CA LEU A 6 -20.67 0.03 7.54
C LEU A 6 -21.67 1.12 7.10
N GLN A 7 -22.82 1.21 7.77
CA GLN A 7 -23.83 2.26 7.55
C GLN A 7 -23.47 3.57 8.27
N ASN A 8 -22.52 3.56 9.21
CA ASN A 8 -22.09 4.78 9.90
C ASN A 8 -21.49 5.75 8.86
N PRO A 9 -22.00 7.00 8.76
CA PRO A 9 -21.51 7.97 7.79
C PRO A 9 -20.02 8.31 7.96
N LYS A 10 -19.49 8.13 9.17
CA LYS A 10 -18.08 8.38 9.51
C LYS A 10 -17.15 7.20 9.20
N CYS A 11 -17.69 6.00 8.96
CA CYS A 11 -16.89 4.88 8.48
C CYS A 11 -16.43 5.16 7.04
N VAL A 12 -15.12 5.15 6.84
CA VAL A 12 -14.51 5.44 5.52
C VAL A 12 -14.56 4.24 4.58
N TYR A 13 -14.66 3.02 5.12
CA TYR A 13 -14.63 1.78 4.37
C TYR A 13 -15.95 1.55 3.62
N ARG A 14 -15.87 1.33 2.31
CA ARG A 14 -17.03 1.15 1.43
C ARG A 14 -16.99 -0.25 0.83
N THR A 15 -17.49 -1.22 1.60
CA THR A 15 -17.43 -2.65 1.30
C THR A 15 -18.75 -3.32 1.68
N ASP A 16 -19.07 -4.45 1.05
CA ASP A 16 -20.22 -5.29 1.39
C ASP A 16 -19.96 -6.20 2.61
N GLY A 17 -18.71 -6.26 3.09
CA GLY A 17 -18.30 -7.15 4.17
C GLY A 17 -18.12 -8.61 3.75
N TYR A 18 -18.07 -8.92 2.45
CA TYR A 18 -17.84 -10.29 1.97
C TYR A 18 -16.50 -10.42 1.26
N PHE A 19 -15.85 -11.57 1.39
CA PHE A 19 -14.71 -11.92 0.57
C PHE A 19 -15.15 -12.15 -0.88
N PRO A 20 -14.49 -11.55 -1.87
CA PRO A 20 -14.90 -11.70 -3.25
C PRO A 20 -14.43 -13.04 -3.83
N ASN A 21 -15.35 -13.84 -4.36
CA ASN A 21 -14.98 -14.96 -5.20
C ASN A 21 -14.29 -14.49 -6.50
N THR A 22 -13.61 -15.41 -7.19
CA THR A 22 -12.81 -15.10 -8.39
C THR A 22 -13.62 -14.38 -9.48
N PHE A 23 -14.89 -14.75 -9.69
CA PHE A 23 -15.74 -14.10 -10.69
C PHE A 23 -16.07 -12.65 -10.31
N LYS A 24 -16.58 -12.43 -9.09
CA LYS A 24 -16.88 -11.07 -8.58
C LYS A 24 -15.63 -10.19 -8.64
N ARG A 25 -14.48 -10.73 -8.27
CA ARG A 25 -13.18 -10.06 -8.33
C ARG A 25 -12.79 -9.63 -9.72
N ASN A 26 -12.88 -10.53 -10.69
CA ASN A 26 -12.61 -10.21 -12.09
C ASN A 26 -13.57 -9.15 -12.62
N CYS A 27 -14.85 -9.21 -12.25
CA CYS A 27 -15.86 -8.22 -12.66
C CYS A 27 -15.55 -6.80 -12.19
N TYR A 28 -15.28 -6.58 -10.89
CA TYR A 28 -14.95 -5.23 -10.44
C TYR A 28 -13.57 -4.78 -10.89
N ARG A 29 -12.58 -5.68 -11.04
CA ARG A 29 -11.27 -5.31 -11.61
C ARG A 29 -11.39 -4.85 -13.05
N PHE A 30 -12.18 -5.54 -13.86
CA PHE A 30 -12.49 -5.11 -15.22
C PHE A 30 -13.19 -3.75 -15.22
N LYS A 31 -14.20 -3.56 -14.37
CA LYS A 31 -14.89 -2.27 -14.19
C LYS A 31 -13.94 -1.14 -13.79
N ASN A 32 -13.09 -1.38 -12.81
CA ASN A 32 -12.11 -0.40 -12.31
C ASN A 32 -11.06 -0.09 -13.39
N ALA A 33 -10.56 -1.09 -14.11
CA ALA A 33 -9.62 -0.87 -15.22
C ALA A 33 -10.23 -0.02 -16.34
N LEU A 34 -11.52 -0.21 -16.65
CA LEU A 34 -12.24 0.69 -17.56
C LEU A 34 -12.36 2.09 -16.97
N HIS A 35 -12.78 2.22 -15.71
CA HIS A 35 -12.97 3.51 -15.07
C HIS A 35 -11.67 4.33 -14.99
N ASN A 36 -10.57 3.69 -14.56
CA ASN A 36 -9.25 4.30 -14.42
C ASN A 36 -8.61 4.68 -15.78
N ARG A 37 -9.05 4.08 -16.89
CA ARG A 37 -8.63 4.48 -18.25
C ARG A 37 -9.54 5.54 -18.88
N LEU A 38 -10.81 5.59 -18.47
CA LEU A 38 -11.81 6.54 -18.98
C LEU A 38 -11.75 7.89 -18.25
N TYR A 39 -11.30 7.91 -16.99
CA TYR A 39 -10.90 9.11 -16.29
C TYR A 39 -9.45 9.41 -16.68
N PRO A 40 -9.13 10.52 -17.41
CA PRO A 40 -9.80 11.82 -17.40
C PRO A 40 -10.31 12.25 -18.77
N ILE A 41 -10.87 11.36 -19.57
CA ILE A 41 -11.65 11.79 -20.72
C ILE A 41 -12.97 12.33 -20.17
N SER A 42 -12.87 13.49 -19.51
CA SER A 42 -13.97 14.41 -19.32
C SER A 42 -14.69 14.50 -20.66
N PRO A 43 -16.03 14.50 -20.67
CA PRO A 43 -16.79 14.79 -21.89
C PRO A 43 -16.25 16.03 -22.63
N MET A 44 -15.58 16.98 -21.95
CA MET A 44 -14.88 18.10 -22.59
C MET A 44 -13.81 17.68 -23.60
N PHE A 45 -13.02 16.63 -23.35
CA PHE A 45 -11.95 16.23 -24.27
C PHE A 45 -12.51 15.62 -25.56
N PHE A 46 -13.58 14.83 -25.45
CA PHE A 46 -14.38 14.39 -26.61
C PHE A 46 -15.06 15.57 -27.31
N SER A 47 -15.53 16.58 -26.56
CA SER A 47 -16.09 17.82 -27.12
C SER A 47 -15.06 18.59 -27.93
N ILE A 48 -13.81 18.68 -27.46
CA ILE A 48 -12.71 19.39 -28.12
C ILE A 48 -12.28 18.65 -29.40
N ILE A 49 -12.08 17.33 -29.33
CA ILE A 49 -11.76 16.52 -30.52
C ILE A 49 -12.90 16.62 -31.55
N PHE A 50 -14.16 16.60 -31.10
CA PHE A 50 -15.32 16.78 -31.97
C PHE A 50 -15.39 18.16 -32.62
N VAL A 51 -15.13 19.25 -31.87
CA VAL A 51 -15.06 20.61 -32.42
C VAL A 51 -13.92 20.73 -33.43
N VAL A 52 -12.77 20.10 -33.19
CA VAL A 52 -11.63 20.08 -34.12
C VAL A 52 -11.97 19.32 -35.41
N ILE A 53 -12.60 18.14 -35.31
CA ILE A 53 -13.03 17.35 -36.47
C ILE A 53 -14.14 18.09 -37.24
N ALA A 54 -15.13 18.66 -36.56
CA ALA A 54 -16.21 19.44 -37.18
C ALA A 54 -15.68 20.71 -37.87
N SER A 55 -14.71 21.40 -37.25
CA SER A 55 -14.06 22.59 -37.84
C SER A 55 -13.19 22.22 -39.04
N PHE A 56 -12.51 21.08 -39.00
CA PHE A 56 -11.72 20.56 -40.12
C PHE A 56 -12.60 20.17 -41.32
N LEU A 57 -13.73 19.52 -41.07
CA LEU A 57 -14.72 19.15 -42.10
C LEU A 57 -15.46 20.37 -42.67
N TYR A 58 -15.69 21.41 -41.86
CA TYR A 58 -16.25 22.68 -42.33
C TYR A 58 -15.28 23.44 -43.25
N LYS A 59 -13.97 23.41 -42.95
CA LYS A 59 -12.94 24.06 -43.78
C LYS A 59 -12.58 23.28 -45.05
N ASN A 60 -12.78 21.97 -45.08
CA ASN A 60 -12.47 21.10 -46.23
C ASN A 60 -13.69 20.27 -46.65
N PRO A 61 -14.70 20.88 -47.30
CA PRO A 61 -15.91 20.18 -47.68
C PRO A 61 -15.64 19.15 -48.79
N PRO A 62 -15.95 17.86 -48.61
CA PRO A 62 -15.88 16.88 -49.69
C PRO A 62 -16.99 17.14 -50.73
N LYS A 63 -16.79 16.68 -51.97
CA LYS A 63 -17.67 16.98 -53.12
C LYS A 63 -19.16 16.68 -52.86
N GLN A 64 -20.03 17.59 -53.32
CA GLN A 64 -21.45 17.77 -52.97
C GLN A 64 -22.36 16.52 -52.93
N ASN A 65 -22.11 15.47 -53.72
CA ASN A 65 -22.98 14.29 -53.74
C ASN A 65 -22.70 13.28 -52.61
N PHE A 66 -21.54 13.37 -51.94
CA PHE A 66 -21.21 12.53 -50.79
C PHE A 66 -21.79 13.11 -49.48
N LEU A 67 -22.06 14.43 -49.46
CA LEU A 67 -22.52 15.19 -48.31
C LEU A 67 -23.96 14.88 -47.88
N MET A 68 -24.89 14.56 -48.79
CA MET A 68 -26.28 14.27 -48.38
C MET A 68 -26.41 12.91 -47.69
N ILE A 69 -25.80 11.87 -48.26
CA ILE A 69 -25.84 10.50 -47.73
C ILE A 69 -25.01 10.41 -46.43
N LEU A 70 -23.83 11.05 -46.38
CA LEU A 70 -23.11 11.14 -45.11
C LEU A 70 -23.84 12.02 -44.11
N ARG A 71 -24.51 13.11 -44.49
CA ARG A 71 -25.15 13.97 -43.50
C ARG A 71 -26.26 13.25 -42.74
N GLU A 72 -27.05 12.39 -43.39
CA GLU A 72 -28.09 11.60 -42.70
C GLU A 72 -27.50 10.45 -41.88
N ILE A 73 -26.56 9.67 -42.44
CA ILE A 73 -25.89 8.58 -41.73
C ILE A 73 -25.07 9.11 -40.54
N LEU A 74 -24.36 10.23 -40.74
CA LEU A 74 -23.57 10.90 -39.72
C LEU A 74 -24.50 11.58 -38.71
N HIS A 75 -25.69 12.09 -39.07
CA HIS A 75 -26.64 12.61 -38.07
C HIS A 75 -27.21 11.50 -37.18
N GLU A 76 -27.58 10.35 -37.75
CA GLU A 76 -28.07 9.21 -36.97
C GLU A 76 -26.95 8.59 -36.13
N GLN A 77 -25.75 8.40 -36.69
CA GLN A 77 -24.61 7.89 -35.94
C GLN A 77 -24.11 8.89 -34.88
N ILE A 78 -24.10 10.20 -35.18
CA ILE A 78 -23.77 11.23 -34.19
C ILE A 78 -24.84 11.25 -33.11
N ALA A 79 -26.14 11.20 -33.42
CA ALA A 79 -27.20 11.18 -32.41
C ALA A 79 -27.13 9.93 -31.54
N PHE A 80 -26.86 8.75 -32.13
CA PHE A 80 -26.64 7.50 -31.41
C PHE A 80 -25.40 7.58 -30.50
N MET A 81 -24.28 8.09 -31.01
CA MET A 81 -23.05 8.31 -30.24
C MET A 81 -23.22 9.38 -29.16
N LEU A 82 -24.01 10.44 -29.41
CA LEU A 82 -24.32 11.49 -28.45
C LEU A 82 -25.21 10.96 -27.33
N ASN A 83 -26.16 10.07 -27.66
CA ASN A 83 -26.99 9.38 -26.67
C ASN A 83 -26.17 8.40 -25.83
N ILE A 84 -25.23 7.67 -26.45
CA ILE A 84 -24.26 6.83 -25.73
C ILE A 84 -23.35 7.69 -24.84
N LEU A 85 -22.86 8.83 -25.33
CA LEU A 85 -22.02 9.75 -24.57
C LEU A 85 -22.79 10.43 -23.44
N LEU A 86 -24.06 10.80 -23.64
CA LEU A 86 -24.94 11.34 -22.61
C LEU A 86 -25.33 10.28 -21.58
N LEU A 87 -25.48 9.02 -22.00
CA LEU A 87 -25.65 7.87 -21.13
C LEU A 87 -24.40 7.67 -20.27
N PHE A 88 -23.22 7.61 -20.88
CA PHE A 88 -21.93 7.53 -20.18
C PHE A 88 -21.70 8.76 -19.29
N HIS A 89 -22.00 9.97 -19.76
CA HIS A 89 -21.86 11.18 -18.97
C HIS A 89 -22.82 11.17 -17.76
N ARG A 90 -24.07 10.75 -17.91
CA ARG A 90 -25.01 10.59 -16.78
C ARG A 90 -24.64 9.42 -15.85
N LEU A 91 -23.98 8.38 -16.37
CA LEU A 91 -23.41 7.28 -15.59
C LEU A 91 -22.18 7.70 -14.81
N PHE A 92 -21.26 8.45 -15.43
CA PHE A 92 -19.96 8.83 -14.87
C PHE A 92 -20.00 10.14 -14.07
N SER A 93 -20.92 11.07 -14.36
CA SER A 93 -21.10 12.29 -13.54
C SER A 93 -21.71 12.02 -12.17
N LYS A 94 -22.32 10.85 -11.98
CA LYS A 94 -22.78 10.35 -10.68
C LYS A 94 -21.75 9.51 -9.94
N LEU A 95 -20.61 9.19 -10.55
CA LEU A 95 -19.57 8.37 -9.94
C LEU A 95 -18.56 9.29 -9.24
N SER A 96 -18.53 9.25 -7.91
CA SER A 96 -17.41 9.74 -7.12
C SER A 96 -16.11 9.08 -7.62
N PRO A 97 -14.99 9.81 -7.73
CA PRO A 97 -13.74 9.23 -8.21
C PRO A 97 -13.36 8.04 -7.33
N GLN A 98 -13.01 6.92 -7.98
CA GLN A 98 -12.48 5.73 -7.31
C GLN A 98 -11.03 5.95 -6.88
N LEU A 99 -10.53 5.08 -6.00
CA LEU A 99 -9.20 5.22 -5.37
C LEU A 99 -8.08 5.55 -6.37
N TYR A 100 -8.03 4.85 -7.51
CA TYR A 100 -6.99 5.02 -8.53
C TYR A 100 -7.44 5.74 -9.80
N SER A 101 -8.64 6.30 -9.80
CA SER A 101 -9.21 6.94 -11.00
C SER A 101 -8.36 8.10 -11.52
N CYS A 102 -7.67 8.81 -10.63
CA CYS A 102 -6.80 9.94 -10.98
C CYS A 102 -5.33 9.56 -11.21
N GLU A 103 -4.91 8.31 -11.08
CA GLU A 103 -3.48 7.94 -11.23
C GLU A 103 -2.94 8.29 -12.62
N GLY A 104 -3.73 8.06 -13.67
CA GLY A 104 -3.37 8.40 -15.05
C GLY A 104 -3.36 9.90 -15.35
N LEU A 105 -3.87 10.74 -14.44
CA LEU A 105 -3.85 12.20 -14.53
C LEU A 105 -2.62 12.84 -13.92
N LEU A 106 -1.93 12.12 -13.03
CA LEU A 106 -0.83 12.70 -12.28
C LEU A 106 0.31 13.03 -13.25
N PRO A 107 0.95 14.20 -13.10
CA PRO A 107 2.09 14.54 -13.91
C PRO A 107 3.22 13.53 -13.65
N THR A 108 3.87 13.09 -14.72
CA THR A 108 5.13 12.34 -14.61
C THR A 108 6.13 13.15 -13.81
N LEU A 109 6.82 12.50 -12.87
CA LEU A 109 7.84 13.15 -12.06
C LEU A 109 8.88 13.82 -12.99
N PRO A 110 9.12 15.14 -12.86
CA PRO A 110 9.99 15.84 -13.80
C PRO A 110 11.45 15.37 -13.65
N LEU A 111 12.14 15.22 -14.78
CA LEU A 111 13.57 14.97 -14.81
C LEU A 111 14.33 16.31 -14.72
N PRO A 112 15.07 16.59 -13.62
CA PRO A 112 15.77 17.86 -13.47
C PRO A 112 16.90 18.03 -14.49
N SER A 113 17.23 19.27 -14.83
CA SER A 113 18.41 19.55 -15.67
C SER A 113 19.71 19.16 -14.95
N LEU A 114 20.63 18.51 -15.68
CA LEU A 114 21.94 18.12 -15.17
C LEU A 114 22.69 19.29 -14.51
N LYS A 115 22.75 20.45 -15.19
CA LYS A 115 23.39 21.67 -14.65
C LYS A 115 22.73 22.12 -13.34
N GLY A 116 21.40 22.10 -13.28
CA GLY A 116 20.65 22.47 -12.08
C GLY A 116 20.87 21.50 -10.92
N THR A 117 20.98 20.20 -11.20
CA THR A 117 21.31 19.16 -10.23
C THR A 117 22.72 19.36 -9.66
N ILE A 118 23.74 19.54 -10.52
CA ILE A 118 25.12 19.78 -10.08
C ILE A 118 25.24 21.04 -9.23
N ARG A 119 24.58 22.14 -9.61
CA ARG A 119 24.56 23.36 -8.80
C ARG A 119 23.96 23.13 -7.41
N ARG A 120 22.81 22.45 -7.34
CA ARG A 120 22.16 22.13 -6.05
C ARG A 120 23.00 21.19 -5.20
N TYR A 121 23.64 20.20 -5.81
CA TYR A 121 24.60 19.32 -5.14
C TYR A 121 25.74 20.11 -4.50
N LEU A 122 26.43 20.97 -5.26
CA LEU A 122 27.52 21.79 -4.74
C LEU A 122 27.07 22.71 -3.59
N ASN A 123 25.95 23.41 -3.76
CA ASN A 123 25.39 24.25 -2.70
C ASN A 123 25.06 23.45 -1.42
N SER A 124 24.68 22.17 -1.55
CA SER A 124 24.33 21.33 -0.39
C SER A 124 25.55 20.80 0.38
N VAL A 125 26.68 20.61 -0.29
CA VAL A 125 27.91 20.07 0.32
C VAL A 125 28.90 21.14 0.77
N GLU A 126 28.85 22.34 0.17
CA GLU A 126 29.70 23.48 0.55
C GLU A 126 29.74 23.77 2.07
N PRO A 127 28.61 23.81 2.80
CA PRO A 127 28.64 24.08 4.24
C PRO A 127 29.17 22.90 5.09
N LEU A 128 29.37 21.72 4.49
CA LEU A 128 29.81 20.50 5.18
C LEU A 128 31.30 20.22 5.01
N LEU A 129 31.99 20.93 4.12
CA LEU A 129 33.36 20.64 3.70
C LEU A 129 34.30 21.79 4.05
N SER A 130 35.58 21.47 4.25
CA SER A 130 36.62 22.50 4.27
C SER A 130 36.79 23.15 2.89
N PRO A 131 37.39 24.35 2.80
CA PRO A 131 37.59 25.03 1.53
C PRO A 131 38.33 24.18 0.48
N ASP A 132 39.37 23.45 0.90
CA ASP A 132 40.17 22.61 0.01
C ASP A 132 39.36 21.40 -0.50
N GLU A 133 38.64 20.69 0.38
CA GLU A 133 37.76 19.58 -0.01
C GLU A 133 36.64 20.04 -0.95
N PHE A 134 36.06 21.21 -0.71
CA PHE A 134 35.03 21.76 -1.57
C PHE A 134 35.58 22.09 -2.97
N MET A 135 36.79 22.63 -3.08
CA MET A 135 37.43 22.85 -4.39
C MET A 135 37.60 21.54 -5.17
N ASP A 136 38.01 20.47 -4.51
CA ASP A 136 38.16 19.15 -5.13
C ASP A 136 36.80 18.60 -5.60
N VAL A 137 35.77 18.66 -4.76
CA VAL A 137 34.41 18.22 -5.12
C VAL A 137 33.84 19.05 -6.27
N LYS A 138 34.04 20.37 -6.25
CA LYS A 138 33.65 21.27 -7.34
C LYS A 138 34.32 20.88 -8.66
N LYS A 139 35.63 20.64 -8.63
CA LYS A 139 36.39 20.20 -9.81
C LYS A 139 35.87 18.87 -10.35
N MET A 140 35.57 17.90 -9.49
CA MET A 140 34.97 16.61 -9.89
C MET A 140 33.59 16.81 -10.52
N ALA A 141 32.73 17.64 -9.93
CA ALA A 141 31.39 17.91 -10.43
C ALA A 141 31.40 18.62 -11.80
N GLU A 142 32.31 19.58 -11.99
CA GLU A 142 32.51 20.25 -13.28
C GLU A 142 33.06 19.30 -14.34
N ASN A 143 33.98 18.40 -13.96
CA ASN A 143 34.52 17.37 -14.84
C ASN A 143 33.42 16.38 -15.28
N PHE A 144 32.57 15.95 -14.35
CA PHE A 144 31.41 15.11 -14.66
C PHE A 144 30.46 15.80 -15.64
N LEU A 145 30.17 17.09 -15.42
CA LEU A 145 29.31 17.88 -16.30
C LEU A 145 29.85 17.98 -17.73
N LYS A 146 31.17 18.13 -17.89
CA LYS A 146 31.84 18.22 -19.20
C LYS A 146 31.94 16.89 -19.92
N ASN A 147 32.12 15.79 -19.19
CA ASN A 147 32.43 14.48 -19.76
C ASN A 147 31.23 13.53 -19.78
N GLU A 148 31.00 12.81 -18.69
CA GLU A 148 30.07 11.66 -18.66
C GLU A 148 28.62 12.07 -18.41
N GLY A 149 28.40 13.17 -17.70
CA GLY A 149 27.09 13.56 -17.19
C GLY A 149 26.04 13.74 -18.27
N TRP A 150 26.39 14.30 -19.43
CA TRP A 150 25.41 14.48 -20.52
C TRP A 150 24.97 13.15 -21.14
N LYS A 151 25.86 12.14 -21.18
CA LYS A 151 25.54 10.79 -21.69
C LYS A 151 24.55 10.11 -20.75
N LEU A 152 24.80 10.19 -19.45
CA LEU A 152 23.91 9.63 -18.43
C LEU A 152 22.57 10.38 -18.36
N GLN A 153 22.57 11.72 -18.51
CA GLN A 153 21.34 12.50 -18.60
C GLN A 153 20.51 12.12 -19.83
N ALA A 154 21.15 11.86 -20.98
CA ALA A 154 20.44 11.39 -22.17
C ALA A 154 19.79 10.02 -21.94
N LEU A 155 20.50 9.08 -21.31
CA LEU A 155 19.93 7.78 -20.93
C LEU A 155 18.77 7.92 -19.93
N ALA A 156 18.91 8.79 -18.91
CA ALA A 156 17.84 9.07 -17.96
C ALA A 156 16.61 9.69 -18.64
N TRP A 157 16.81 10.57 -19.63
CA TRP A 157 15.74 11.15 -20.42
C TRP A 157 15.03 10.10 -21.28
N VAL A 158 15.79 9.22 -21.94
CA VAL A 158 15.20 8.10 -22.69
C VAL A 158 14.37 7.23 -21.76
N TYR A 159 14.91 6.83 -20.61
CA TYR A 159 14.17 6.04 -19.61
C TYR A 159 12.89 6.76 -19.15
N TRP A 160 12.99 8.05 -18.82
CA TRP A 160 11.86 8.90 -18.43
C TRP A 160 10.73 8.93 -19.46
N CYS A 161 11.03 8.88 -20.77
CA CYS A 161 10.01 8.83 -21.82
C CYS A 161 9.16 7.55 -21.83
N PHE A 162 9.64 6.45 -21.22
CA PHE A 162 8.99 5.14 -21.28
C PHE A 162 8.36 4.67 -19.97
N VAL A 163 8.47 5.45 -18.90
CA VAL A 163 7.96 5.08 -17.56
C VAL A 163 7.08 6.16 -16.97
N SER A 164 6.09 5.77 -16.16
CA SER A 164 5.22 6.72 -15.46
C SER A 164 5.95 7.47 -14.33
N ASN A 165 6.93 6.82 -13.71
CA ASN A 165 7.80 7.39 -12.70
C ASN A 165 9.20 6.75 -12.79
N TYR A 166 10.21 7.54 -13.14
CA TYR A 166 11.57 7.04 -13.32
C TYR A 166 12.30 6.74 -11.99
N VAL A 167 11.74 7.14 -10.86
CA VAL A 167 12.34 6.92 -9.54
C VAL A 167 11.82 5.63 -8.91
N THR A 168 10.52 5.33 -9.00
CA THR A 168 9.88 4.23 -8.26
C THR A 168 10.63 2.90 -8.34
N ASP A 169 10.87 2.37 -9.56
CA ASP A 169 11.52 1.06 -9.72
C ASP A 169 12.99 1.07 -9.25
N LEU A 170 13.70 2.18 -9.47
CA LEU A 170 15.09 2.32 -9.01
C LEU A 170 15.16 2.47 -7.49
N TRP A 171 14.21 3.20 -6.91
CA TRP A 171 14.11 3.45 -5.48
C TRP A 171 13.78 2.17 -4.72
N GLU A 172 12.72 1.47 -5.11
CA GLU A 172 12.34 0.18 -4.50
C GLU A 172 13.50 -0.82 -4.58
N LYS A 173 14.12 -0.93 -5.75
CA LYS A 173 15.25 -1.83 -5.97
C LYS A 173 16.47 -1.47 -5.13
N TYR A 174 17.01 -0.25 -5.29
CA TYR A 174 18.34 0.08 -4.75
C TYR A 174 18.29 0.63 -3.34
N ALA A 175 17.23 1.32 -2.93
CA ALA A 175 17.10 1.83 -1.56
C ALA A 175 16.69 0.72 -0.58
N TYR A 176 15.91 -0.27 -1.03
CA TYR A 176 15.38 -1.31 -0.15
C TYR A 176 15.79 -2.72 -0.56
N LEU A 177 15.32 -3.22 -1.70
CA LEU A 177 15.39 -4.64 -2.04
C LEU A 177 16.81 -5.16 -2.28
N TYR A 178 17.77 -4.29 -2.60
CA TYR A 178 19.18 -4.65 -2.77
C TYR A 178 19.97 -4.64 -1.44
N MET A 179 19.51 -3.90 -0.43
CA MET A 179 20.20 -3.85 0.87
C MET A 179 20.26 -5.24 1.52
N ARG A 180 21.43 -5.64 2.02
CA ARG A 180 21.67 -6.97 2.61
C ARG A 180 21.66 -7.00 4.15
N LYS A 181 21.55 -5.84 4.81
CA LYS A 181 21.35 -5.75 6.27
C LYS A 181 19.96 -6.23 6.67
N GLY A 182 19.78 -6.65 7.92
CA GLY A 182 18.46 -6.99 8.46
C GLY A 182 17.51 -5.79 8.43
N VAL A 183 16.22 -6.02 8.16
CA VAL A 183 15.27 -4.93 7.87
C VAL A 183 14.75 -4.19 9.10
N MET A 184 14.61 -4.90 10.24
CA MET A 184 13.90 -4.43 11.44
C MET A 184 14.31 -3.03 11.93
N ILE A 185 15.62 -2.77 12.03
CA ILE A 185 16.13 -1.48 12.55
C ILE A 185 16.73 -0.60 11.46
N ASN A 186 17.02 -1.16 10.27
CA ASN A 186 17.71 -0.42 9.20
C ASN A 186 16.73 0.20 8.21
N SER A 187 15.49 -0.31 8.10
CA SER A 187 14.51 0.21 7.16
C SER A 187 13.08 0.24 7.69
N SER A 188 12.67 -0.69 8.56
CA SER A 188 11.30 -0.72 9.07
C SER A 188 10.98 0.52 9.91
N VAL A 189 9.71 0.92 9.88
CA VAL A 189 9.21 2.10 10.60
C VAL A 189 8.20 1.64 11.64
N ALA A 190 8.14 2.31 12.77
CA ALA A 190 7.15 2.04 13.81
C ALA A 190 6.06 3.11 13.84
N HIS A 191 4.86 2.69 14.24
CA HIS A 191 3.74 3.57 14.54
C HIS A 191 3.13 3.19 15.88
N LEU A 192 2.47 4.15 16.52
CA LEU A 192 1.84 4.02 17.83
C LEU A 192 0.48 4.67 17.80
N ASP A 193 -0.47 4.11 18.54
CA ASP A 193 -1.74 4.76 18.75
C ASP A 193 -1.64 5.98 19.67
N VAL A 194 -2.63 6.86 19.57
CA VAL A 194 -2.77 8.05 20.42
C VAL A 194 -3.89 7.83 21.45
N PHE A 195 -4.14 6.58 21.84
CA PHE A 195 -5.39 6.16 22.50
C PHE A 195 -5.32 5.89 24.00
N VAL A 196 -4.71 6.77 24.79
CA VAL A 196 -4.92 6.68 26.25
C VAL A 196 -6.40 6.88 26.63
N ASN A 197 -7.22 7.46 25.74
CA ASN A 197 -8.61 7.84 26.03
C ASN A 197 -9.68 6.85 25.54
N VAL A 198 -9.33 5.71 24.94
CA VAL A 198 -10.31 4.70 24.51
C VAL A 198 -10.10 3.41 25.31
N PRO A 199 -10.76 3.26 26.49
CA PRO A 199 -10.58 2.08 27.33
C PRO A 199 -11.09 0.83 26.61
N ALA A 200 -10.17 -0.06 26.28
CA ALA A 200 -10.45 -1.37 25.71
C ALA A 200 -9.53 -2.41 26.37
N ASN A 201 -9.99 -3.64 26.52
CA ASN A 201 -9.09 -4.75 26.83
C ASN A 201 -8.41 -5.24 25.53
N GLN A 202 -7.38 -6.08 25.69
CA GLN A 202 -6.62 -6.62 24.56
C GLN A 202 -7.48 -7.35 23.52
N ALA A 203 -8.46 -8.16 23.96
CA ALA A 203 -9.31 -8.92 23.05
C ALA A 203 -10.18 -8.00 22.17
N VAL A 204 -10.82 -7.01 22.77
CA VAL A 204 -11.63 -6.02 22.07
C VAL A 204 -10.77 -5.22 21.10
N ARG A 205 -9.61 -4.71 21.55
CA ARG A 205 -8.71 -3.94 20.67
C ARG A 205 -8.20 -4.78 19.50
N ALA A 206 -7.82 -6.03 19.74
CA ALA A 206 -7.41 -6.96 18.69
C ALA A 206 -8.52 -7.19 17.67
N ALA A 207 -9.76 -7.40 18.13
CA ALA A 207 -10.92 -7.55 17.26
C ALA A 207 -11.17 -6.31 16.39
N HIS A 208 -11.02 -5.10 16.97
CA HIS A 208 -11.15 -3.84 16.22
C HIS A 208 -10.07 -3.71 15.14
N VAL A 209 -8.80 -3.93 15.48
CA VAL A 209 -7.69 -3.93 14.50
C VAL A 209 -8.00 -4.91 13.37
N VAL A 210 -8.35 -6.15 13.70
CA VAL A 210 -8.59 -7.18 12.68
C VAL A 210 -9.75 -6.82 11.76
N LEU A 211 -10.85 -6.36 12.33
CA LEU A 211 -12.02 -5.99 11.57
C LEU A 211 -11.71 -4.81 10.63
N LEU A 212 -11.22 -3.70 11.18
CA LEU A 212 -11.05 -2.46 10.43
C LEU A 212 -9.98 -2.58 9.35
N GLU A 213 -8.88 -3.28 9.63
CA GLU A 213 -7.82 -3.51 8.64
C GLU A 213 -8.26 -4.48 7.54
N THR A 214 -9.12 -5.46 7.86
CA THR A 214 -9.73 -6.33 6.84
C THR A 214 -10.70 -5.54 5.94
N LEU A 215 -11.49 -4.62 6.51
CA LEU A 215 -12.36 -3.73 5.75
C LEU A 215 -11.55 -2.76 4.86
N SER A 216 -10.41 -2.27 5.37
CA SER A 216 -9.45 -1.44 4.63
C SER A 216 -8.87 -2.20 3.44
N MET A 217 -8.38 -3.42 3.65
CA MET A 217 -7.87 -4.31 2.60
C MET A 217 -8.92 -4.55 1.50
N LEU A 218 -10.16 -4.88 1.87
CA LEU A 218 -11.26 -5.09 0.91
C LEU A 218 -11.56 -3.80 0.13
N SER A 219 -11.54 -2.65 0.79
CA SER A 219 -11.82 -1.36 0.16
C SER A 219 -10.71 -0.96 -0.82
N ILE A 220 -9.46 -1.34 -0.56
CA ILE A 220 -8.33 -1.14 -1.47
C ILE A 220 -8.41 -2.08 -2.67
N ASP A 221 -8.66 -3.38 -2.47
CA ASP A 221 -8.74 -4.31 -3.62
C ASP A 221 -9.88 -3.93 -4.57
N ARG A 222 -11.00 -3.45 -4.02
CA ARG A 222 -12.17 -2.95 -4.75
C ARG A 222 -12.03 -1.53 -5.28
N GLU A 223 -11.01 -0.78 -4.87
CA GLU A 223 -10.80 0.64 -5.18
C GLU A 223 -11.97 1.53 -4.74
N SER A 224 -12.63 1.15 -3.65
CA SER A 224 -13.80 1.85 -3.11
C SER A 224 -13.48 2.91 -2.05
N LEU A 225 -12.23 2.94 -1.58
CA LEU A 225 -11.73 4.09 -0.81
C LEU A 225 -11.76 5.35 -1.66
N ARG A 226 -12.02 6.48 -1.01
CA ARG A 226 -12.00 7.78 -1.68
C ARG A 226 -10.55 8.21 -1.92
N PRO A 227 -10.25 8.80 -3.09
CA PRO A 227 -8.95 9.38 -3.32
C PRO A 227 -8.72 10.57 -2.37
N ILE A 228 -7.50 10.68 -1.87
CA ILE A 228 -7.08 11.78 -1.00
C ILE A 228 -6.90 13.04 -1.84
N ALA A 229 -7.23 14.20 -1.28
CA ALA A 229 -7.06 15.51 -1.90
C ALA A 229 -7.67 15.61 -3.32
N GLY A 230 -8.78 14.90 -3.55
CA GLY A 230 -9.45 14.87 -4.87
C GLY A 230 -8.67 14.09 -5.95
N GLY A 231 -7.70 13.26 -5.56
CA GLY A 231 -6.91 12.42 -6.46
C GLY A 231 -5.69 13.10 -7.06
N ILE A 232 -5.20 14.18 -6.44
CA ILE A 232 -3.94 14.84 -6.85
C ILE A 232 -2.69 14.19 -6.23
N ILE A 233 -2.86 13.14 -5.43
CA ILE A 233 -1.80 12.38 -4.77
C ILE A 233 -1.92 10.92 -5.23
N SER A 234 -0.79 10.31 -5.60
CA SER A 234 -0.76 8.88 -5.92
C SER A 234 -0.95 8.06 -4.66
N LEU A 235 -1.79 7.03 -4.76
CA LEU A 235 -2.02 6.03 -3.71
C LEU A 235 -1.73 4.62 -4.22
N SER A 236 -1.08 4.51 -5.37
CA SER A 236 -0.81 3.26 -6.08
C SER A 236 -0.12 2.19 -5.22
N HIS A 237 0.67 2.59 -4.22
CA HIS A 237 1.34 1.66 -3.30
C HIS A 237 0.41 1.02 -2.26
N LEU A 238 -0.80 1.54 -2.03
CA LEU A 238 -1.74 0.96 -1.05
C LEU A 238 -2.06 -0.53 -1.30
N ARG A 239 -2.05 -0.97 -2.57
CA ARG A 239 -2.23 -2.40 -2.92
C ARG A 239 -1.12 -3.29 -2.38
N LYS A 240 0.07 -2.75 -2.12
CA LYS A 240 1.19 -3.49 -1.55
C LYS A 240 1.10 -3.55 -0.02
N CYS A 241 0.30 -2.72 0.66
CA CYS A 241 0.26 -2.70 2.12
C CYS A 241 -0.34 -3.97 2.75
N TYR A 242 -1.28 -4.65 2.09
CA TYR A 242 -1.92 -5.85 2.62
C TYR A 242 -1.52 -7.11 1.90
N GLY A 243 -1.44 -8.20 2.65
CA GLY A 243 -1.14 -9.50 2.06
C GLY A 243 0.27 -9.54 1.48
N THR A 244 1.21 -8.72 1.95
CA THR A 244 2.52 -8.61 1.31
C THR A 244 3.62 -9.10 2.23
N THR A 245 4.60 -9.76 1.65
CA THR A 245 5.83 -10.13 2.34
C THR A 245 7.05 -9.88 1.46
N ARG A 246 8.13 -9.44 2.09
CA ARG A 246 9.44 -9.30 1.46
C ARG A 246 10.23 -10.59 1.58
N VAL A 247 10.33 -11.31 0.47
CA VAL A 247 11.03 -12.59 0.41
C VAL A 247 12.54 -12.37 0.22
N PRO A 248 13.40 -12.93 1.10
CA PRO A 248 14.84 -12.78 0.97
C PRO A 248 15.38 -13.52 -0.25
N GLY A 249 16.13 -12.82 -1.10
CA GLY A 249 16.86 -13.43 -2.22
C GLY A 249 18.37 -13.41 -2.01
N GLU A 250 19.10 -14.20 -2.80
CA GLU A 250 20.56 -14.33 -2.65
C GLU A 250 21.29 -13.01 -2.92
N ILE A 251 20.82 -12.25 -3.91
CA ILE A 251 21.40 -10.97 -4.31
C ILE A 251 20.43 -9.82 -4.01
N MET A 252 19.14 -10.05 -4.23
CA MET A 252 18.10 -9.04 -4.17
C MET A 252 16.81 -9.70 -3.70
N ASP A 253 16.10 -9.02 -2.81
CA ASP A 253 14.81 -9.46 -2.32
C ASP A 253 13.71 -9.15 -3.35
N HIS A 254 12.52 -9.70 -3.15
CA HIS A 254 11.34 -9.33 -3.91
C HIS A 254 10.11 -9.26 -3.00
N LEU A 255 9.06 -8.63 -3.49
CA LEU A 255 7.78 -8.54 -2.80
C LEU A 255 6.80 -9.54 -3.40
N ASP A 256 6.26 -10.42 -2.56
CA ASP A 256 5.11 -11.24 -2.89
C ASP A 256 3.85 -10.54 -2.38
N VAL A 257 2.87 -10.31 -3.25
CA VAL A 257 1.65 -9.52 -2.95
C VAL A 257 0.40 -10.37 -3.14
N TYR A 258 -0.34 -10.56 -2.04
CA TYR A 258 -1.56 -11.35 -1.94
C TYR A 258 -2.80 -10.49 -1.59
N CYS A 259 -2.71 -9.16 -1.76
CA CYS A 259 -3.81 -8.23 -1.47
C CYS A 259 -5.11 -8.64 -2.17
N GLY A 260 -6.18 -8.82 -1.39
CA GLY A 260 -7.49 -9.23 -1.89
C GLY A 260 -7.59 -10.69 -2.35
N THR A 261 -6.55 -11.51 -2.16
CA THR A 261 -6.63 -12.98 -2.34
C THR A 261 -6.52 -13.76 -1.04
N SER A 262 -6.06 -13.13 0.04
CA SER A 262 -5.88 -13.80 1.33
C SER A 262 -7.10 -13.63 2.23
N ARG A 263 -7.51 -14.72 2.88
CA ARG A 263 -8.69 -14.80 3.76
C ARG A 263 -8.33 -14.82 5.25
N HIS A 264 -7.04 -14.80 5.57
CA HIS A 264 -6.57 -15.02 6.93
C HIS A 264 -5.54 -14.00 7.33
N ILE A 265 -5.35 -13.91 8.64
CA ILE A 265 -4.22 -13.24 9.26
C ILE A 265 -3.38 -14.29 10.00
N VAL A 266 -2.22 -13.85 10.47
CA VAL A 266 -1.45 -14.62 11.44
C VAL A 266 -1.47 -13.88 12.77
N VAL A 267 -1.67 -14.62 13.86
CA VAL A 267 -1.65 -14.10 15.22
C VAL A 267 -0.50 -14.75 15.98
N TYR A 268 0.35 -13.93 16.58
CA TYR A 268 1.39 -14.37 17.52
C TYR A 268 0.91 -14.15 18.95
N TYR A 269 1.04 -15.19 19.77
CA TYR A 269 0.85 -15.10 21.20
C TYR A 269 1.78 -16.08 21.92
N ARG A 270 2.63 -15.56 22.81
CA ARG A 270 3.55 -16.35 23.66
C ARG A 270 4.39 -17.41 22.93
N GLY A 271 4.95 -17.04 21.78
CA GLY A 271 5.79 -17.92 20.96
C GLY A 271 5.01 -18.81 19.99
N CYS A 272 3.70 -18.92 20.15
CA CYS A 272 2.83 -19.64 19.22
C CYS A 272 2.38 -18.74 18.07
N ILE A 273 2.29 -19.32 16.88
CA ILE A 273 1.85 -18.66 15.65
C ILE A 273 0.57 -19.35 15.18
N TYR A 274 -0.53 -18.61 15.18
CA TYR A 274 -1.87 -19.09 14.82
C TYR A 274 -2.30 -18.55 13.48
N LYS A 275 -2.94 -19.38 12.67
CA LYS A 275 -3.74 -18.92 11.52
C LYS A 275 -5.13 -18.55 12.02
N LEU A 276 -5.60 -17.35 11.67
CA LEU A 276 -6.99 -16.95 11.91
C LEU A 276 -7.63 -16.58 10.57
N ASP A 277 -8.59 -17.39 10.12
CA ASP A 277 -9.46 -17.00 9.01
C ASP A 277 -10.39 -15.87 9.47
N VAL A 278 -10.42 -14.74 8.75
CA VAL A 278 -11.21 -13.54 9.12
C VAL A 278 -12.55 -13.49 8.40
N PHE A 279 -12.86 -14.54 7.64
CA PHE A 279 -14.12 -14.76 6.93
C PHE A 279 -14.70 -16.12 7.31
N ASP A 280 -16.01 -16.20 7.44
CA ASP A 280 -16.73 -17.46 7.66
C ASP A 280 -16.86 -18.31 6.37
N GLU A 281 -17.52 -19.46 6.50
CA GLU A 281 -17.75 -20.40 5.40
C GLU A 281 -18.61 -19.80 4.26
N ASN A 282 -19.38 -18.75 4.54
CA ASN A 282 -20.22 -18.03 3.58
C ASN A 282 -19.53 -16.77 3.03
N ASP A 283 -18.22 -16.66 3.19
CA ASP A 283 -17.40 -15.50 2.79
C ASP A 283 -17.72 -14.22 3.55
N ARG A 284 -18.55 -14.22 4.59
CA ARG A 284 -18.84 -13.02 5.37
C ARG A 284 -17.67 -12.75 6.32
N ILE A 285 -17.27 -11.50 6.43
CA ILE A 285 -16.31 -11.07 7.44
C ILE A 285 -16.83 -11.38 8.85
N LEU A 286 -15.95 -11.88 9.71
CA LEU A 286 -16.29 -12.08 11.12
C LEU A 286 -16.66 -10.75 11.78
N SER A 287 -17.73 -10.78 12.57
CA SER A 287 -18.17 -9.62 13.34
C SER A 287 -17.23 -9.35 14.51
N LEU A 288 -17.35 -8.15 15.07
CA LEU A 288 -16.53 -7.76 16.20
C LEU A 288 -16.78 -8.63 17.45
N ASP A 289 -18.02 -9.06 17.67
CA ASP A 289 -18.36 -9.96 18.80
C ASP A 289 -17.69 -11.32 18.61
N GLU A 290 -17.82 -11.91 17.41
CA GLU A 290 -17.15 -13.18 17.05
C GLU A 290 -15.63 -13.09 17.20
N LEU A 291 -15.02 -12.01 16.70
CA LEU A 291 -13.59 -11.78 16.84
C LEU A 291 -13.16 -11.58 18.30
N THR A 292 -13.98 -10.87 19.10
CA THR A 292 -13.70 -10.64 20.52
C THR A 292 -13.75 -11.94 21.30
N GLU A 293 -14.71 -12.83 21.00
CA GLU A 293 -14.78 -14.16 21.60
C GLU A 293 -13.56 -15.00 21.23
N ILE A 294 -13.15 -15.01 19.96
CA ILE A 294 -11.93 -15.69 19.49
C ILE A 294 -10.69 -15.20 20.23
N PHE A 295 -10.51 -13.88 20.35
CA PHE A 295 -9.35 -13.34 21.06
C PHE A 295 -9.42 -13.57 22.57
N SER A 296 -10.61 -13.54 23.16
CA SER A 296 -10.79 -13.87 24.58
C SER A 296 -10.40 -15.33 24.86
N GLU A 297 -10.79 -16.26 23.99
CA GLU A 297 -10.40 -17.66 24.08
C GLU A 297 -8.88 -17.82 23.88
N LEU A 298 -8.32 -17.23 22.83
CA LEU A 298 -6.89 -17.30 22.51
C LEU A 298 -6.01 -16.80 23.68
N LEU A 299 -6.41 -15.71 24.36
CA LEU A 299 -5.71 -15.18 25.53
C LEU A 299 -5.78 -16.08 26.79
N THR A 300 -6.67 -17.08 26.81
CA THR A 300 -6.72 -18.08 27.90
C THR A 300 -5.85 -19.30 27.61
N ARG A 301 -5.36 -19.45 26.38
CA ARG A 301 -4.55 -20.59 25.99
C ARG A 301 -3.15 -20.52 26.59
N ASN A 302 -2.62 -21.68 26.97
CA ASN A 302 -1.33 -21.83 27.64
C ASN A 302 -0.48 -22.91 26.96
N GLU A 303 -0.53 -23.02 25.63
CA GLU A 303 0.38 -23.92 24.92
C GLU A 303 1.83 -23.52 25.17
N SER A 304 2.65 -24.48 25.58
CA SER A 304 4.09 -24.29 25.70
C SER A 304 4.76 -24.70 24.40
N VAL A 305 5.39 -23.75 23.72
CA VAL A 305 6.35 -24.03 22.65
C VAL A 305 7.74 -24.25 23.23
N GLY A 306 8.55 -25.08 22.56
CA GLY A 306 9.96 -25.22 22.89
C GLY A 306 10.69 -23.88 22.77
N GLU A 307 11.79 -23.73 23.53
CA GLU A 307 12.53 -22.46 23.62
C GLU A 307 12.98 -21.96 22.25
N VAL A 308 13.38 -22.85 21.34
CA VAL A 308 13.86 -22.49 20.00
C VAL A 308 12.70 -22.21 19.06
N GLU A 309 11.67 -23.05 19.08
CA GLU A 309 10.48 -22.95 18.23
C GLU A 309 9.73 -21.64 18.47
N GLY A 310 9.63 -21.21 19.73
CA GLY A 310 9.03 -19.93 20.11
C GLY A 310 9.78 -18.70 19.61
N GLN A 311 10.96 -18.87 19.01
CA GLN A 311 11.82 -17.79 18.52
C GLN A 311 11.97 -17.79 17.00
N ILE A 312 11.15 -18.57 16.28
CA ILE A 312 11.31 -18.78 14.84
C ILE A 312 11.27 -17.48 14.03
N ALA A 313 10.50 -16.48 14.47
CA ALA A 313 10.41 -15.19 13.76
C ALA A 313 11.72 -14.38 13.87
N ALA A 314 12.60 -14.68 14.84
CA ALA A 314 13.92 -14.04 14.95
C ALA A 314 14.78 -14.24 13.69
N LEU A 315 14.55 -15.33 12.94
CA LEU A 315 15.24 -15.57 11.67
C LEU A 315 14.99 -14.48 10.62
N THR A 316 13.83 -13.82 10.67
CA THR A 316 13.50 -12.71 9.75
C THR A 316 14.32 -11.44 10.03
N THR A 317 14.93 -11.34 11.22
CA THR A 317 15.73 -10.17 11.66
C THR A 317 17.19 -10.22 11.20
N ASP A 318 17.63 -11.39 10.73
CA ASP A 318 19.00 -11.61 10.27
C ASP A 318 19.31 -10.77 9.02
N SER A 319 20.60 -10.72 8.65
CA SER A 319 21.02 -10.25 7.34
C SER A 319 20.26 -10.98 6.24
N ARG A 320 19.94 -10.28 5.14
CA ARG A 320 19.09 -10.85 4.07
C ARG A 320 19.71 -12.09 3.44
N ASN A 321 21.05 -12.13 3.35
CA ASN A 321 21.80 -13.28 2.86
C ASN A 321 21.61 -14.50 3.77
N GLN A 322 21.82 -14.32 5.07
CA GLN A 322 21.70 -15.42 6.02
C GLN A 322 20.25 -15.87 6.16
N TRP A 323 19.30 -14.92 6.15
CA TRP A 323 17.88 -15.25 6.14
C TRP A 323 17.49 -16.01 4.87
N CYS A 324 17.98 -15.65 3.68
CA CYS A 324 17.75 -16.41 2.45
C CYS A 324 18.20 -17.88 2.58
N LEU A 325 19.40 -18.10 3.12
CA LEU A 325 19.96 -19.45 3.35
C LEU A 325 19.14 -20.23 4.38
N ASN A 326 18.79 -19.61 5.51
CA ASN A 326 18.01 -20.21 6.57
C ASN A 326 16.58 -20.54 6.10
N ARG A 327 15.93 -19.62 5.37
CA ARG A 327 14.62 -19.83 4.74
C ARG A 327 14.64 -21.06 3.84
N ARG A 328 15.65 -21.18 2.97
CA ARG A 328 15.81 -22.35 2.09
C ARG A 328 15.99 -23.65 2.88
N ARG A 329 16.94 -23.65 3.81
CA ARG A 329 17.35 -24.85 4.56
C ARG A 329 16.26 -25.36 5.50
N PHE A 330 15.62 -24.47 6.26
CA PHE A 330 14.72 -24.86 7.34
C PHE A 330 13.25 -24.86 6.92
N PHE A 331 12.86 -24.07 5.93
CA PHE A 331 11.46 -23.98 5.49
C PHE A 331 11.23 -24.65 4.15
N LEU A 332 11.91 -24.21 3.08
CA LEU A 332 11.59 -24.67 1.73
C LEU A 332 11.92 -26.14 1.48
N GLN A 333 12.92 -26.69 2.17
CA GLN A 333 13.32 -28.10 2.06
C GLN A 333 12.47 -29.06 2.92
N ASN A 334 11.59 -28.53 3.77
CA ASN A 334 10.68 -29.32 4.60
C ASN A 334 9.23 -29.02 4.22
N ALA A 335 8.47 -30.02 3.79
CA ALA A 335 7.12 -29.82 3.28
C ALA A 335 6.16 -29.17 4.29
N ILE A 336 6.27 -29.51 5.57
CA ILE A 336 5.43 -28.95 6.65
C ILE A 336 5.80 -27.48 6.87
N ASN A 337 7.09 -27.18 7.05
CA ASN A 337 7.53 -25.81 7.27
C ASN A 337 7.29 -24.92 6.05
N CYS A 338 7.40 -25.46 4.83
CA CYS A 338 7.06 -24.75 3.61
C CYS A 338 5.57 -24.37 3.57
N ALA A 339 4.67 -25.28 3.97
CA ALA A 339 3.25 -24.99 4.07
C ALA A 339 2.94 -23.96 5.16
N SER A 340 3.55 -24.08 6.35
CA SER A 340 3.42 -23.10 7.43
C SER A 340 3.93 -21.71 7.03
N LEU A 341 5.08 -21.65 6.35
CA LEU A 341 5.65 -20.41 5.85
C LEU A 341 4.73 -19.76 4.81
N ALA A 342 4.16 -20.53 3.88
CA ALA A 342 3.21 -20.02 2.91
C ALA A 342 1.97 -19.38 3.57
N VAL A 343 1.50 -19.94 4.70
CA VAL A 343 0.41 -19.32 5.49
C VAL A 343 0.84 -17.96 6.05
N ILE A 344 2.05 -17.84 6.61
CA ILE A 344 2.59 -16.58 7.15
C ILE A 344 2.78 -15.54 6.03
N GLU A 345 3.43 -15.95 4.95
CA GLU A 345 3.78 -15.10 3.81
C GLU A 345 2.53 -14.58 3.08
N SER A 346 1.44 -15.37 3.02
CA SER A 346 0.19 -14.97 2.37
C SER A 346 -0.82 -14.25 3.27
N ALA A 347 -0.66 -14.24 4.60
CA ALA A 347 -1.61 -13.59 5.53
C ALA A 347 -1.81 -12.10 5.23
N ASN A 348 -2.97 -11.51 5.52
CA ASN A 348 -3.19 -10.07 5.25
C ASN A 348 -2.25 -9.15 6.04
N PHE A 349 -1.97 -9.50 7.30
CA PHE A 349 -0.99 -8.86 8.18
C PHE A 349 -0.66 -9.82 9.33
N TYR A 350 0.34 -9.45 10.15
CA TYR A 350 0.77 -10.20 11.31
C TYR A 350 0.35 -9.44 12.58
N LEU A 351 -0.46 -10.07 13.44
CA LEU A 351 -0.96 -9.48 14.68
C LEU A 351 -0.21 -10.08 15.87
N ILE A 352 0.28 -9.25 16.77
CA ILE A 352 0.97 -9.63 17.99
C ILE A 352 0.10 -9.27 19.18
N LEU A 353 -0.22 -10.26 20.00
CA LEU A 353 -0.77 -10.06 21.33
C LEU A 353 0.39 -10.02 22.32
N ASP A 354 0.77 -8.80 22.72
CA ASP A 354 1.91 -8.55 23.62
C ASP A 354 1.46 -8.65 25.09
N ASP A 355 2.35 -9.11 25.96
CA ASP A 355 2.11 -9.18 27.41
C ASP A 355 2.59 -7.89 28.13
N THR A 356 3.23 -6.96 27.40
CA THR A 356 3.80 -5.72 27.98
C THR A 356 2.78 -4.59 28.05
N ASN A 357 2.59 -4.01 29.25
CA ASN A 357 1.68 -2.89 29.48
C ASN A 357 2.37 -1.52 29.41
N TYR A 358 1.70 -0.54 28.80
CA TYR A 358 2.15 0.85 28.69
C TYR A 358 1.05 1.80 29.14
N SER A 359 1.15 2.39 30.33
CA SER A 359 0.03 3.09 30.97
C SER A 359 0.17 4.60 31.07
N HIS A 360 1.27 5.17 30.59
CA HIS A 360 1.57 6.60 30.70
C HIS A 360 2.15 7.15 29.40
N ASP A 361 1.89 8.43 29.14
CA ASP A 361 2.35 9.14 27.94
C ASP A 361 3.44 10.18 28.27
N SER A 362 4.28 9.90 29.28
CA SER A 362 5.51 10.69 29.43
C SER A 362 6.40 10.48 28.19
N PRO A 363 7.22 11.47 27.80
CA PRO A 363 8.13 11.32 26.65
C PRO A 363 9.00 10.06 26.73
N GLU A 364 9.46 9.70 27.94
CA GLU A 364 10.27 8.50 28.19
C GLU A 364 9.45 7.22 27.99
N ALA A 365 8.23 7.18 28.52
CA ALA A 365 7.33 6.03 28.37
C ALA A 365 6.94 5.81 26.91
N LEU A 366 6.65 6.89 26.17
CA LEU A 366 6.39 6.84 24.73
C LEU A 366 7.62 6.38 23.94
N GLY A 367 8.82 6.81 24.34
CA GLY A 367 10.08 6.33 23.74
C GLY A 367 10.26 4.82 23.90
N ILE A 368 9.98 4.27 25.09
CA ILE A 368 10.03 2.82 25.33
C ILE A 368 8.93 2.10 24.53
N PHE A 369 7.71 2.66 24.51
CA PHE A 369 6.59 2.08 23.77
C PHE A 369 6.89 2.01 22.27
N LEU A 370 7.35 3.11 21.66
CA LEU A 370 7.72 3.17 20.24
C LEU A 370 8.85 2.18 19.91
N LYS A 371 9.85 2.04 20.79
CA LYS A 371 10.93 1.06 20.61
C LYS A 371 10.42 -0.37 20.60
N ASN A 372 9.45 -0.68 21.47
CA ASN A 372 8.79 -1.99 21.46
C ASN A 372 7.93 -2.20 20.20
N MET A 373 7.22 -1.18 19.72
CA MET A 373 6.46 -1.28 18.47
C MET A 373 7.37 -1.59 17.28
N LEU A 374 8.55 -0.97 17.23
CA LEU A 374 9.55 -1.20 16.19
C LEU A 374 10.13 -2.62 16.20
N SER A 375 10.67 -3.04 17.35
CA SER A 375 11.57 -4.20 17.40
C SER A 375 11.08 -5.36 18.28
N GLY A 376 10.12 -5.10 19.16
CA GLY A 376 9.72 -6.09 20.17
C GLY A 376 10.92 -6.58 20.99
N ASP A 377 10.95 -7.88 21.23
CA ASP A 377 12.07 -8.60 21.83
C ASP A 377 12.99 -9.27 20.78
N GLY A 378 12.76 -8.98 19.49
CA GLY A 378 13.45 -9.61 18.36
C GLY A 378 12.88 -10.96 17.93
N LYS A 379 11.86 -11.49 18.61
CA LYS A 379 11.38 -12.88 18.42
C LYS A 379 9.90 -12.96 18.02
N ASN A 380 9.15 -11.90 18.28
CA ASN A 380 7.70 -11.85 18.13
C ASN A 380 7.22 -11.06 16.90
N ARG A 381 8.11 -10.57 16.04
CA ARG A 381 7.77 -9.86 14.80
C ARG A 381 8.16 -10.69 13.58
N TRP A 382 7.28 -10.77 12.60
CA TRP A 382 7.64 -11.28 11.28
C TRP A 382 8.02 -10.09 10.40
N VAL A 383 9.28 -9.65 10.46
CA VAL A 383 9.66 -8.32 9.95
C VAL A 383 9.61 -8.18 8.44
N ASP A 384 9.54 -9.31 7.72
CA ASP A 384 9.29 -9.32 6.29
C ASP A 384 7.83 -9.03 5.93
N LYS A 385 6.91 -9.07 6.89
CA LYS A 385 5.50 -8.75 6.65
C LYS A 385 5.32 -7.25 6.49
N SER A 386 4.54 -6.85 5.49
CA SER A 386 4.24 -5.44 5.24
C SER A 386 3.71 -4.71 6.47
N LEU A 387 2.82 -5.35 7.23
CA LEU A 387 2.20 -4.80 8.44
C LEU A 387 2.31 -5.81 9.59
N ASN A 388 2.95 -5.37 10.67
CA ASN A 388 2.93 -6.05 11.98
C ASN A 388 2.18 -5.15 12.97
N TYR A 389 0.98 -5.55 13.38
CA TYR A 389 0.21 -4.85 14.42
C TYR A 389 0.50 -5.45 15.78
N VAL A 390 0.59 -4.62 16.81
CA VAL A 390 0.80 -5.05 18.19
C VAL A 390 -0.35 -4.54 19.03
N VAL A 391 -0.88 -5.38 19.92
CA VAL A 391 -1.92 -5.02 20.89
C VAL A 391 -1.49 -5.50 22.27
N THR A 392 -1.51 -4.59 23.23
CA THR A 392 -1.06 -4.80 24.62
C THR A 392 -2.23 -5.17 25.53
N PRO A 393 -1.98 -5.64 26.78
CA PRO A 393 -3.05 -6.12 27.67
C PRO A 393 -4.08 -5.02 28.00
N ASN A 394 -3.63 -3.78 28.13
CA ASN A 394 -4.47 -2.59 28.34
C ASN A 394 -5.09 -2.00 27.06
N GLY A 395 -5.05 -2.73 25.94
CA GLY A 395 -5.69 -2.33 24.69
C GLY A 395 -5.01 -1.16 23.97
N ARG A 396 -3.77 -0.81 24.34
CA ARG A 396 -2.94 0.04 23.47
C ARG A 396 -2.45 -0.78 22.29
N SER A 397 -2.13 -0.07 21.23
CA SER A 397 -1.82 -0.63 19.94
C SER A 397 -0.79 0.20 19.18
N GLY A 398 -0.18 -0.44 18.21
CA GLY A 398 0.82 0.16 17.34
C GLY A 398 1.35 -0.91 16.42
N GLY A 399 2.60 -0.77 15.99
CA GLY A 399 3.19 -1.76 15.12
C GLY A 399 4.45 -1.32 14.44
N THR A 400 4.89 -2.17 13.52
CA THR A 400 5.97 -1.87 12.59
C THR A 400 5.60 -2.28 11.17
N THR A 401 6.07 -1.51 10.21
CA THR A 401 5.83 -1.72 8.79
C THR A 401 7.13 -1.98 8.04
N GLU A 402 7.07 -2.86 7.04
CA GLU A 402 8.20 -3.09 6.12
C GLU A 402 8.18 -1.97 5.07
N HIS A 403 9.25 -1.17 5.02
CA HIS A 403 9.24 0.11 4.32
C HIS A 403 9.41 -0.01 2.79
N SER A 404 9.83 -1.16 2.25
CA SER A 404 9.95 -1.31 0.79
C SER A 404 8.60 -1.36 0.07
N VAL A 405 7.53 -1.59 0.84
CA VAL A 405 6.15 -1.73 0.37
C VAL A 405 5.53 -0.40 -0.06
N ALA A 406 5.73 0.65 0.72
CA ALA A 406 5.11 1.97 0.52
C ALA A 406 5.87 3.07 1.28
N ASP A 407 5.55 4.32 0.97
CA ASP A 407 6.06 5.46 1.72
C ASP A 407 5.28 5.66 3.04
N GLY A 408 5.84 6.49 3.93
CA GLY A 408 5.23 6.76 5.24
C GLY A 408 3.84 7.38 5.17
N ALA A 409 3.52 8.07 4.07
CA ALA A 409 2.22 8.73 3.88
C ALA A 409 1.08 7.70 3.73
N GLU A 410 1.31 6.61 3.01
CA GLU A 410 0.34 5.53 2.84
C GLU A 410 0.11 4.79 4.16
N PHE A 411 1.17 4.50 4.93
CA PHE A 411 1.02 3.90 6.26
C PHE A 411 0.27 4.84 7.22
N ALA A 412 0.59 6.13 7.21
CA ALA A 412 -0.13 7.12 8.00
C ALA A 412 -1.61 7.18 7.61
N TYR A 413 -1.93 7.17 6.31
CA TYR A 413 -3.31 7.15 5.84
C TYR A 413 -4.09 5.92 6.30
N LEU A 414 -3.51 4.72 6.21
CA LEU A 414 -4.15 3.51 6.71
C LEU A 414 -4.41 3.60 8.21
N PHE A 415 -3.39 4.02 8.96
CA PHE A 415 -3.47 4.10 10.40
C PHE A 415 -4.46 5.17 10.87
N GLU A 416 -4.47 6.37 10.29
CA GLU A 416 -5.42 7.43 10.60
C GLU A 416 -6.88 7.02 10.32
N ASN A 417 -7.13 6.30 9.23
CA ASN A 417 -8.46 5.76 8.92
C ASN A 417 -8.91 4.72 9.96
N TYR A 418 -8.00 3.83 10.38
CA TYR A 418 -8.24 2.92 11.49
C TYR A 418 -8.57 3.70 12.76
N LEU A 419 -7.70 4.62 13.17
CA LEU A 419 -7.86 5.39 14.40
C LEU A 419 -9.20 6.16 14.42
N SER A 420 -9.51 6.85 13.33
CA SER A 420 -10.74 7.64 13.21
C SER A 420 -11.99 6.75 13.27
N THR A 421 -11.99 5.62 12.55
CA THR A 421 -13.14 4.72 12.53
C THR A 421 -13.32 4.04 13.88
N ASP A 422 -12.24 3.58 14.50
CA ASP A 422 -12.24 2.96 15.82
C ASP A 422 -12.82 3.89 16.90
N PHE A 423 -12.38 5.15 16.90
CA PHE A 423 -12.89 6.15 17.83
C PHE A 423 -14.42 6.33 17.71
N HIS A 424 -14.95 6.30 16.48
CA HIS A 424 -16.38 6.43 16.19
C HIS A 424 -17.21 5.15 16.37
N ILE A 425 -16.57 3.99 16.56
CA ILE A 425 -17.27 2.77 16.95
C ILE A 425 -17.48 2.77 18.47
N ASN A 426 -16.54 3.36 19.21
CA ASN A 426 -16.56 3.45 20.67
C ASN A 426 -17.38 4.64 21.21
N HIS A 427 -17.76 5.61 20.38
CA HIS A 427 -18.52 6.83 20.72
C HIS A 427 -19.58 7.14 19.66
#